data_AF-A0AAU6DQK6-F1
#
_entry.id   AF-A0AAU6DQK6-F1
#
_cell.length_a   1.000
_cell.length_b   1.000
_cell.length_c   1.000
_cell.angle_alpha   90.00
_cell.angle_beta   90.00
_cell.angle_gamma   90.00
#
_symmetry.space_group_name_H-M   'P 1'
#
loop_
_entity.id
_entity.type
_entity.pdbx_description
1 polymer ?
#
loop_
_entity_poly.entity_id
_entity_poly.type
_entity_poly.pdbx_seq_one_letter_code
_entity_poly.pdbx_strand_id
1 'polypeptide(L)'
;MPENAPVTPHQVAHPGNPSPQTCIQVARQAAIRAVTAADDAMTAMCRSRSGAAVRLEAAMYAAHKEAVGAEGHADRAKRYADDPTMPSSAPLYCARAAVGHAVRAQLAAGAETTAVL
;
A
#
# COMPACT_ATOMS: atom_id res chain seq x y z
N MET A 1 -26.55 -4.01 53.51
CA MET A 1 -25.62 -3.26 52.63
C MET A 1 -25.04 -4.26 51.66
N PRO A 2 -25.49 -4.38 50.39
CA PRO A 2 -24.92 -5.33 49.45
C PRO A 2 -23.72 -4.70 48.71
N GLU A 3 -22.66 -5.48 48.58
CA GLU A 3 -21.41 -5.15 47.89
C GLU A 3 -21.65 -4.85 46.41
N ASN A 4 -21.13 -3.71 45.95
CA ASN A 4 -21.06 -3.35 44.55
C ASN A 4 -19.99 -4.21 43.87
N ALA A 5 -20.42 -5.20 43.07
CA ALA A 5 -19.54 -5.88 42.14
C ALA A 5 -18.97 -4.88 41.13
N PRO A 6 -17.66 -4.91 40.81
CA PRO A 6 -17.10 -4.03 39.80
C PRO A 6 -17.64 -4.43 38.43
N VAL A 7 -18.42 -3.53 37.82
CA VAL A 7 -18.74 -3.57 36.40
C VAL A 7 -17.43 -3.42 35.65
N THR A 8 -16.89 -4.55 35.18
CA THR A 8 -15.88 -4.56 34.14
C THR A 8 -16.50 -3.88 32.92
N PRO A 9 -15.90 -2.80 32.38
CA PRO A 9 -16.32 -2.29 31.09
C PRO A 9 -16.20 -3.45 30.10
N HIS A 10 -17.33 -3.87 29.52
CA HIS A 10 -17.32 -4.77 28.38
C HIS A 10 -16.44 -4.13 27.32
N GLN A 11 -15.22 -4.66 27.19
CA GLN A 11 -14.42 -4.47 26.00
C GLN A 11 -15.23 -5.11 24.88
N VAL A 12 -15.95 -4.27 24.14
CA VAL A 12 -16.59 -4.67 22.90
C VAL A 12 -15.42 -4.99 21.97
N ALA A 13 -15.00 -6.26 21.96
CA ALA A 13 -14.10 -6.79 20.98
C ALA A 13 -14.84 -6.67 19.64
N HIS A 14 -14.53 -5.64 18.86
CA HIS A 14 -14.94 -5.60 17.47
C HIS A 14 -14.33 -6.84 16.80
N PRO A 15 -15.14 -7.76 16.25
CA PRO A 15 -14.58 -8.81 15.42
C PRO A 15 -13.93 -8.11 14.21
N GLY A 16 -12.64 -8.31 13.99
CA GLY A 16 -12.07 -8.17 12.65
C GLY A 16 -11.14 -6.99 12.35
N ASN A 17 -10.41 -6.43 13.32
CA ASN A 17 -9.22 -5.65 12.97
C ASN A 17 -8.01 -6.59 12.78
N PRO A 18 -7.33 -6.56 11.63
CA PRO A 18 -6.16 -7.40 11.39
C PRO A 18 -5.05 -7.08 12.40
N SER A 19 -4.24 -8.08 12.74
CA SER A 19 -3.10 -7.86 13.63
C SER A 19 -2.10 -6.87 12.99
N PRO A 20 -1.27 -6.18 13.79
CA PRO A 20 -0.19 -5.35 13.27
C PRO A 20 0.72 -6.12 12.31
N GLN A 21 1.05 -7.39 12.59
CA GLN A 21 1.85 -8.21 11.68
C GLN A 21 1.15 -8.43 10.34
N THR A 22 -0.15 -8.72 10.32
CA THR A 22 -0.92 -8.86 9.08
C THR A 22 -0.91 -7.54 8.30
N CYS A 23 -1.06 -6.40 8.97
CA CYS A 23 -0.99 -5.08 8.31
C CYS A 23 0.38 -4.83 7.67
N ILE A 24 1.48 -5.17 8.36
CA ILE A 24 2.84 -5.05 7.82
C ILE A 24 3.01 -5.94 6.59
N GLN A 25 2.54 -7.19 6.64
CA GLN A 25 2.63 -8.11 5.51
C GLN A 25 1.86 -7.58 4.28
N VAL A 26 0.64 -7.08 4.48
CA VAL A 26 -0.15 -6.47 3.41
C VAL A 26 0.55 -5.24 2.83
N ALA A 27 1.09 -4.36 3.67
CA ALA A 27 1.79 -3.17 3.22
C ALA A 27 3.04 -3.53 2.40
N ARG A 28 3.82 -4.52 2.84
CA ARG A 28 4.99 -5.03 2.11
C ARG A 28 4.60 -5.65 0.77
N GLN A 29 3.56 -6.47 0.76
CA GLN A 29 3.09 -7.10 -0.47
C GLN A 29 2.58 -6.06 -1.48
N ALA A 30 1.93 -5.00 -0.99
CA ALA A 30 1.51 -3.88 -1.83
C ALA A 30 2.72 -3.13 -2.41
N ALA A 31 3.75 -2.86 -1.60
CA ALA A 31 4.99 -2.25 -2.09
C ALA A 31 5.66 -3.09 -3.19
N ILE A 32 5.79 -4.41 -2.98
CA ILE A 32 6.34 -5.32 -3.99
C ILE A 32 5.55 -5.22 -5.30
N ARG A 33 4.21 -5.24 -5.23
CA ARG A 33 3.34 -5.12 -6.43
C ARG A 33 3.51 -3.78 -7.13
N ALA A 34 3.70 -2.70 -6.38
CA ALA A 34 3.91 -1.38 -6.95
C ALA A 34 5.25 -1.29 -7.68
N VAL A 35 6.31 -1.87 -7.11
CA VAL A 35 7.64 -1.99 -7.75
C VAL A 35 7.54 -2.82 -9.02
N THR A 36 6.88 -3.98 -8.97
CA THR A 36 6.67 -4.80 -10.18
C THR A 36 5.95 -4.03 -11.27
N ALA A 37 4.92 -3.24 -10.95
CA ALA A 37 4.25 -2.41 -11.94
C ALA A 37 5.16 -1.33 -12.55
N ALA A 38 6.03 -0.71 -11.75
CA ALA A 38 7.02 0.24 -12.25
C ALA A 38 8.05 -0.43 -13.18
N ASP A 39 8.51 -1.64 -12.83
CA ASP A 39 9.43 -2.44 -13.65
C ASP A 39 8.79 -2.88 -14.98
N ASP A 40 7.50 -3.24 -14.95
CA ASP A 40 6.72 -3.57 -16.15
C ASP A 40 6.59 -2.35 -17.07
N ALA A 41 6.32 -1.16 -16.52
CA ALA A 41 6.26 0.09 -17.28
C ALA A 41 7.61 0.45 -17.91
N MET A 42 8.72 0.29 -17.16
CA MET A 42 10.08 0.44 -17.68
C MET A 42 10.38 -0.56 -18.80
N THR A 43 9.97 -1.82 -18.63
CA THR A 43 10.12 -2.86 -19.65
C THR A 43 9.35 -2.53 -20.93
N ALA A 44 8.13 -1.99 -20.81
CA ALA A 44 7.33 -1.54 -21.94
C ALA A 44 8.00 -0.37 -22.68
N MET A 45 8.54 0.61 -21.95
CA MET A 45 9.32 1.71 -22.51
C MET A 45 10.53 1.20 -23.30
N CYS A 46 11.34 0.31 -22.71
CA CYS A 46 12.53 -0.27 -23.34
C CYS A 46 12.21 -1.08 -24.61
N ARG A 47 11.02 -1.68 -24.69
CA ARG A 47 10.57 -2.45 -25.87
C ARG A 47 9.96 -1.57 -26.97
N SER A 48 9.63 -0.32 -26.68
CA SER A 48 9.01 0.60 -27.64
C SER A 48 10.02 1.06 -28.69
N ARG A 49 9.68 0.93 -29.98
CA ARG A 49 10.56 1.27 -31.10
C ARG A 49 10.38 2.69 -31.68
N SER A 50 9.29 3.41 -31.38
CA SER A 50 9.09 4.84 -31.72
C SER A 50 7.70 5.35 -31.26
N GLY A 51 7.53 6.67 -31.18
CA GLY A 51 6.26 7.41 -31.15
C GLY A 51 5.60 7.61 -29.77
N ALA A 52 5.52 6.55 -28.97
CA ALA A 52 4.88 6.58 -27.64
C ALA A 52 5.86 6.85 -26.48
N ALA A 53 7.13 7.14 -26.77
CA ALA A 53 8.19 7.23 -25.75
C ALA A 53 7.87 8.21 -24.62
N VAL A 54 7.34 9.40 -24.94
CA VAL A 54 6.98 10.43 -23.94
C VAL A 54 5.85 9.95 -23.03
N ARG A 55 4.87 9.22 -23.58
CA ARG A 55 3.75 8.71 -22.81
C ARG A 55 4.22 7.57 -21.89
N LEU A 56 4.96 6.60 -22.45
CA LEU A 56 5.56 5.49 -21.70
C LEU A 56 6.51 5.96 -20.60
N GLU A 57 7.28 7.02 -20.85
CA GLU A 57 8.13 7.66 -19.84
C GLU A 57 7.30 8.29 -18.71
N ALA A 58 6.21 8.98 -19.04
CA ALA A 58 5.28 9.52 -18.05
C ALA A 58 4.58 8.41 -17.24
N ALA A 59 4.18 7.32 -17.88
CA ALA A 59 3.60 6.15 -17.23
C ALA A 59 4.59 5.47 -16.28
N MET A 60 5.84 5.28 -16.71
CA MET A 60 6.93 4.76 -15.88
C MET A 60 7.18 5.67 -14.68
N TYR A 61 7.31 6.98 -14.88
CA TYR A 61 7.54 7.93 -13.79
C TYR A 61 6.38 7.92 -12.78
N ALA A 62 5.14 7.91 -13.26
CA ALA A 62 3.96 7.83 -12.41
C ALA A 62 3.93 6.53 -11.60
N ALA A 63 4.17 5.38 -12.25
CA ALA A 63 4.23 4.09 -11.57
C ALA A 63 5.34 4.04 -10.51
N HIS A 64 6.53 4.56 -10.84
CA HIS A 64 7.66 4.62 -9.90
C HIS A 64 7.37 5.53 -8.69
N LYS A 65 6.78 6.70 -8.90
CA LYS A 65 6.38 7.60 -7.80
C LYS A 65 5.41 6.91 -6.84
N GLU A 66 4.45 6.17 -7.38
CA GLU A 66 3.50 5.41 -6.56
C GLU A 66 4.19 4.23 -5.85
N ALA A 67 5.17 3.56 -6.48
CA ALA A 67 5.98 2.53 -5.82
C ALA A 67 6.74 3.06 -4.60
N VAL A 68 7.42 4.20 -4.74
CA VAL A 68 8.09 4.89 -3.61
C VAL A 68 7.09 5.24 -2.50
N GLY A 69 5.88 5.68 -2.85
CA GLY A 69 4.80 5.92 -1.89
C GLY A 69 4.40 4.65 -1.13
N ALA A 70 4.24 3.53 -1.83
CA ALA A 70 3.90 2.25 -1.23
C ALA A 70 4.99 1.74 -0.27
N GLU A 71 6.26 1.81 -0.67
CA GLU A 71 7.41 1.46 0.17
C GLU A 71 7.47 2.32 1.44
N GLY A 72 7.32 3.64 1.30
CA GLY A 72 7.31 4.55 2.45
C GLY A 72 6.19 4.24 3.44
N HIS A 73 5.02 3.80 2.96
CA HIS A 73 3.95 3.33 3.83
C HIS A 73 4.23 1.95 4.45
N ALA A 74 4.86 1.03 3.72
CA ALA A 74 5.27 -0.27 4.28
C ALA A 74 6.30 -0.10 5.41
N ASP A 75 7.27 0.79 5.24
CA ASP A 75 8.24 1.14 6.28
C ASP A 75 7.59 1.78 7.50
N ARG A 76 6.66 2.72 7.29
CA ARG A 76 5.88 3.33 8.37
C ARG A 76 5.02 2.28 9.10
N ALA A 77 4.43 1.31 8.40
CA ALA A 77 3.65 0.25 9.04
C ALA A 77 4.48 -0.52 10.06
N LYS A 78 5.74 -0.82 9.72
CA LYS A 78 6.68 -1.47 10.65
C LYS A 78 7.00 -0.55 11.84
N ARG A 79 7.42 0.68 11.57
CA ARG A 79 7.78 1.65 12.63
C ARG A 79 6.62 1.90 13.60
N TYR A 80 5.39 2.04 13.09
CA TYR A 80 4.22 2.29 13.92
C TYR A 80 3.75 1.07 14.70
N ALA A 81 4.02 -0.15 14.23
CA ALA A 81 3.75 -1.35 15.01
C ALA A 81 4.72 -1.53 16.17
N ASP A 82 5.96 -1.02 16.02
CA ASP A 82 7.01 -1.09 17.04
C ASP A 82 6.95 0.10 18.04
N ASP A 83 6.14 1.13 17.77
CA ASP A 83 6.02 2.35 18.57
C ASP A 83 4.84 2.27 19.55
N PRO A 84 5.06 2.21 20.88
CA PRO A 84 3.99 2.13 21.87
C PRO A 84 3.17 3.42 22.00
N THR A 85 3.62 4.54 21.43
CA THR A 85 2.90 5.81 21.43
C THR A 85 1.91 5.93 20.28
N MET A 86 2.03 5.07 19.27
CA MET A 86 1.15 5.06 18.11
C MET A 86 -0.17 4.34 18.40
N PRO A 87 -1.29 4.81 17.83
CA PRO A 87 -2.55 4.11 17.97
C PRO A 87 -2.47 2.74 17.28
N SER A 88 -3.14 1.74 17.85
CA SER A 88 -3.15 0.37 17.31
C SER A 88 -3.68 0.26 15.87
N SER A 89 -4.42 1.27 15.39
CA SER A 89 -4.90 1.40 14.01
C SER A 89 -3.86 1.96 13.02
N ALA A 90 -2.73 2.48 13.47
CA ALA A 90 -1.72 3.10 12.62
C ALA A 90 -1.12 2.15 11.57
N PRO A 91 -0.79 0.88 11.89
CA PRO A 91 -0.36 -0.10 10.88
C PRO A 91 -1.42 -0.36 9.81
N LEU A 92 -2.70 -0.40 10.18
CA LEU A 92 -3.82 -0.59 9.24
C LEU A 92 -3.96 0.58 8.28
N TYR A 93 -3.81 1.81 8.77
CA TYR A 93 -3.78 3.00 7.92
C TYR A 93 -2.65 2.92 6.87
N CYS A 94 -1.44 2.57 7.31
CA CYS A 94 -0.30 2.41 6.42
C CYS A 94 -0.53 1.30 5.39
N ALA A 95 -1.11 0.16 5.78
CA ALA A 95 -1.43 -0.92 4.86
C ALA A 95 -2.41 -0.49 3.78
N ARG A 96 -3.49 0.23 4.13
CA ARG A 96 -4.47 0.76 3.16
C ARG A 96 -3.83 1.76 2.20
N ALA A 97 -2.99 2.65 2.72
CA ALA A 97 -2.30 3.63 1.89
C ALA A 97 -1.31 2.96 0.91
N ALA A 98 -0.54 1.96 1.36
CA ALA A 98 0.35 1.18 0.51
C ALA A 98 -0.42 0.46 -0.61
N VAL A 99 -1.59 -0.13 -0.29
CA VAL A 99 -2.48 -0.74 -1.30
C VAL A 99 -2.98 0.30 -2.30
N GLY A 100 -3.39 1.48 -1.83
CA GLY A 100 -3.83 2.57 -2.72
C GLY A 100 -2.73 3.01 -3.70
N HIS A 101 -1.49 3.11 -3.21
CA HIS A 101 -0.32 3.38 -4.06
C HIS A 101 -0.08 2.25 -5.06
N ALA A 102 -0.12 0.99 -4.63
CA ALA A 102 0.06 -0.15 -5.53
C ALA A 102 -0.97 -0.18 -6.67
N VAL A 103 -2.25 0.10 -6.37
CA VAL A 103 -3.30 0.19 -7.39
C VAL A 103 -3.02 1.32 -8.36
N ARG A 104 -2.62 2.52 -7.89
CA ARG A 104 -2.28 3.63 -8.78
C ARG A 104 -1.04 3.33 -9.63
N ALA A 105 -0.04 2.63 -9.10
CA ALA A 105 1.13 2.19 -9.86
C ALA A 105 0.72 1.23 -10.99
N GLN A 106 -0.15 0.26 -10.70
CA GLN A 106 -0.68 -0.68 -11.69
C GLN A 106 -1.53 0.01 -12.76
N LEU A 107 -2.37 0.97 -12.37
CA LEU A 107 -3.15 1.76 -13.31
C LEU A 107 -2.25 2.62 -14.20
N ALA A 108 -1.22 3.25 -13.65
CA ALA A 108 -0.25 4.02 -14.43
C ALA A 108 0.50 3.13 -15.43
N ALA A 109 0.95 1.95 -15.01
CA ALA A 109 1.61 0.99 -15.88
C ALA A 109 0.68 0.41 -16.97
N GLY A 110 -0.62 0.25 -16.67
CA GLY A 110 -1.63 -0.33 -17.56
C GLY A 110 -2.38 0.67 -18.45
N ALA A 111 -2.25 1.98 -18.21
CA ALA A 111 -2.96 3.02 -18.96
C ALA A 111 -2.58 3.06 -20.46
N GLU A 112 -1.47 2.42 -20.86
CA GLU A 112 -1.01 2.42 -22.25
C GLU A 112 -1.11 1.08 -22.97
N THR A 113 -1.30 -0.03 -22.26
CA THR A 113 -1.59 -1.34 -22.89
C THR A 113 -3.01 -1.43 -23.44
N THR A 114 -3.92 -0.58 -22.99
CA THR A 114 -5.32 -0.52 -23.45
C THR A 114 -5.56 0.49 -24.58
N ALA A 115 -4.60 1.38 -24.87
CA ALA A 115 -4.70 2.37 -25.95
C ALA A 115 -4.26 1.81 -27.33
N VAL A 116 -3.88 0.54 -27.39
CA VAL A 116 -3.41 -0.15 -28.62
C VAL A 116 -4.46 -1.16 -29.15
N LEU A 117 -5.67 -1.19 -28.58
CA LEU A 117 -6.80 -2.00 -29.09
C LEU A 117 -7.77 -1.17 -29.92
#